data_AF-A0A964R2V7-F1
#
_entry.id   AF-A0A964R2V7-F1
#
_cell.length_a   1.000
_cell.length_b   1.000
_cell.length_c   1.000
_cell.angle_alpha   90.00
_cell.angle_beta   90.00
_cell.angle_gamma   90.00
#
_symmetry.space_group_name_H-M   'P 1'
#
loop_
_entity.id
_entity.type
_entity.pdbx_description
1 polymer ?
#
loop_
_entity_poly.entity_id
_entity_poly.type
_entity_poly.pdbx_seq_one_letter_code
_entity_poly.pdbx_strand_id
1 'polypeptide(L)'
;MFQLDESKRRLRVLRESFDLTQHDVAMAAGIDYKFYQYIESPRKKQIWLETVSRLAAVYRIELWQFFHPNFLAYAKCPRVGRKPGG
;
A
#
# COMPACT_ATOMS: atom_id res chain seq x y z
N MET A 1 0.66 15.12 -16.17
CA MET A 1 1.90 14.47 -15.73
C MET A 1 1.58 13.69 -14.45
N PHE A 2 1.60 12.36 -14.48
CA PHE A 2 1.32 11.55 -13.29
C PHE A 2 2.47 11.73 -12.30
N GLN A 3 2.26 12.51 -11.24
CA GLN A 3 3.27 12.67 -10.19
C GLN A 3 3.37 11.37 -9.38
N LEU A 4 4.57 10.78 -9.35
CA LEU A 4 4.87 9.52 -8.65
C LEU A 4 4.60 9.59 -7.14
N ASP A 5 4.55 10.79 -6.56
CA ASP A 5 4.15 11.02 -5.16
C ASP A 5 2.71 10.60 -4.86
N GLU A 6 1.81 10.68 -5.84
CA GLU A 6 0.41 10.29 -5.68
C GLU A 6 0.27 8.79 -5.43
N SER A 7 1.16 7.96 -6.00
CA SER A 7 1.12 6.50 -5.76
C SER A 7 1.42 6.17 -4.30
N LYS A 8 2.43 6.82 -3.70
CA LYS A 8 2.74 6.65 -2.28
C LYS A 8 1.57 7.09 -1.40
N ARG A 9 0.96 8.23 -1.73
CA ARG A 9 -0.20 8.75 -1.01
C ARG A 9 -1.36 7.77 -1.05
N ARG A 10 -1.69 7.21 -2.22
CA ARG A 10 -2.78 6.21 -2.35
C ARG A 10 -2.50 4.93 -1.58
N LEU A 11 -1.27 4.42 -1.61
CA LEU A 11 -0.86 3.26 -0.81
C LEU A 11 -1.03 3.50 0.70
N ARG A 12 -0.64 4.69 1.17
CA ARG A 12 -0.85 5.10 2.56
C ARG A 12 -2.34 5.19 2.91
N VAL A 13 -3.16 5.78 2.03
CA VAL A 13 -4.61 5.88 2.22
C VAL A 13 -5.26 4.49 2.29
N LEU A 14 -4.87 3.54 1.42
CA LEU A 14 -5.33 2.16 1.51
C LEU A 14 -5.03 1.56 2.88
N ARG A 15 -3.78 1.70 3.33
CA ARG A 15 -3.33 1.17 4.62
C ARG A 15 -4.17 1.73 5.78
N GLU A 16 -4.30 3.04 5.84
CA GLU A 16 -5.03 3.74 6.90
C GLU A 16 -6.53 3.42 6.86
N SER A 17 -7.12 3.24 5.67
CA SER A 17 -8.55 2.92 5.51
C SER A 17 -8.93 1.51 6.01
N PHE A 18 -7.95 0.63 6.21
CA PHE A 18 -8.14 -0.71 6.76
C PHE A 18 -7.51 -0.89 8.15
N ASP A 19 -7.14 0.21 8.82
CA ASP A 19 -6.50 0.22 10.15
C ASP A 19 -5.23 -0.65 10.23
N LEU A 20 -4.44 -0.67 9.15
CA LEU A 20 -3.22 -1.47 9.09
C LEU A 20 -2.00 -0.64 9.51
N THR A 21 -1.10 -1.27 10.24
CA THR A 21 0.23 -0.69 10.48
C THR A 21 1.12 -0.87 9.25
N GLN A 22 2.22 -0.11 9.20
CA GLN A 22 3.24 -0.31 8.17
C GLN A 22 3.83 -1.73 8.20
N HIS A 23 3.94 -2.32 9.39
CA HIS A 23 4.39 -3.70 9.58
C HIS A 23 3.39 -4.70 8.99
N ASP A 24 2.09 -4.49 9.19
CA ASP A 24 1.05 -5.37 8.66
C ASP A 24 1.07 -5.44 7.13
N VAL A 25 1.22 -4.29 6.47
CA VAL A 25 1.31 -4.24 5.01
C VAL A 25 2.62 -4.86 4.52
N ALA A 26 3.73 -4.61 5.19
CA ALA A 26 5.02 -5.21 4.83
C ALA A 26 4.96 -6.75 4.90
N MET A 27 4.39 -7.28 5.99
CA MET A 27 4.15 -8.71 6.17
C MET A 27 3.22 -9.27 5.08
N ALA A 28 2.09 -8.61 4.82
CA ALA A 28 1.14 -9.06 3.81
C ALA A 28 1.70 -9.02 2.38
N ALA A 29 2.59 -8.06 2.10
CA ALA A 29 3.26 -7.92 0.80
C ALA A 29 4.52 -8.80 0.66
N GLY A 30 4.93 -9.51 1.73
CA GLY A 30 6.17 -10.30 1.76
C GLY A 30 7.42 -9.46 1.54
N ILE A 31 7.47 -8.27 2.13
CA ILE A 31 8.58 -7.31 1.94
C ILE A 31 9.18 -6.92 3.29
N ASP A 32 10.43 -6.44 3.26
CA ASP A 32 11.07 -5.92 4.47
C ASP A 32 10.34 -4.69 5.04
N TYR A 33 10.19 -4.64 6.36
CA TYR A 33 9.49 -3.55 7.06
C TYR A 33 10.17 -2.19 6.84
N LYS A 34 11.51 -2.12 6.90
CA LYS A 34 12.24 -0.87 6.67
C LYS A 34 12.10 -0.42 5.22
N PHE A 35 12.01 -1.37 4.28
CA PHE A 35 11.72 -1.04 2.89
C PHE A 35 10.32 -0.42 2.72
N TYR A 36 9.28 -0.98 3.33
CA TYR A 36 7.94 -0.37 3.29
C TYR A 36 7.90 1.00 3.99
N GLN A 37 8.56 1.13 5.15
CA GLN A 37 8.71 2.40 5.85
C GLN A 37 9.40 3.46 4.97
N TYR A 38 10.44 3.06 4.22
CA TYR A 38 11.12 3.94 3.27
C TYR A 38 10.23 4.34 2.09
N ILE A 39 9.36 3.44 1.59
CA ILE A 39 8.37 3.76 0.56
C ILE A 39 7.41 4.86 1.00
N GLU A 40 6.86 4.78 2.21
CA GLU A 40 5.95 5.82 2.72
C GLU A 40 6.68 7.09 3.19
N SER A 41 8.01 7.04 3.37
CA SER A 41 8.82 8.19 3.78
C SER A 41 8.81 9.30 2.71
N PRO A 42 8.83 10.59 3.10
CA PRO A 42 9.03 11.69 2.16
C PRO A 42 10.35 11.61 1.38
N ARG A 43 11.34 10.85 1.87
CA ARG A 43 12.66 10.70 1.22
C ARG A 43 12.61 9.91 -0.10
N LYS A 44 11.66 9.00 -0.27
CA LYS A 44 11.56 8.17 -1.47
C LYS A 44 10.72 8.87 -2.54
N LYS A 45 11.35 9.53 -3.50
CA LYS A 45 10.66 10.34 -4.52
C LYS A 45 9.96 9.53 -5.62
N GLN A 46 10.40 8.29 -5.83
CA GLN A 46 9.91 7.43 -6.92
C GLN A 46 9.88 5.98 -6.46
N ILE A 47 8.83 5.27 -6.86
CA ILE A 47 8.67 3.83 -6.68
C ILE A 47 8.42 3.17 -8.03
N TRP A 48 8.92 1.95 -8.18
CA TRP A 48 8.72 1.19 -9.40
C TRP A 48 7.27 0.74 -9.53
N LEU A 49 6.77 0.66 -10.76
CA LEU A 49 5.42 0.21 -11.04
C LEU A 49 5.15 -1.20 -10.51
N GLU A 50 6.16 -2.08 -10.59
CA GLU A 50 6.11 -3.43 -10.01
C GLU A 50 5.88 -3.39 -8.49
N THR A 51 6.54 -2.46 -7.79
CA THR A 51 6.34 -2.26 -6.34
C THR A 51 4.92 -1.80 -6.05
N VAL A 52 4.38 -0.87 -6.84
CA VAL A 52 2.97 -0.45 -6.73
C VAL A 52 2.05 -1.63 -6.93
N SER A 53 2.27 -2.43 -7.98
CA SER A 53 1.46 -3.61 -8.28
C SER A 53 1.48 -4.63 -7.14
N ARG A 54 2.64 -4.90 -6.56
CA ARG A 54 2.77 -5.85 -5.43
C ARG A 54 2.05 -5.36 -4.18
N LEU A 55 2.15 -4.07 -3.87
CA LEU A 55 1.47 -3.48 -2.71
C LEU A 55 -0.04 -3.34 -2.93
N ALA A 56 -0.47 -3.03 -4.15
CA ALA A 56 -1.89 -3.03 -4.54
C ALA A 56 -2.52 -4.42 -4.40
N ALA A 57 -1.79 -5.48 -4.76
CA ALA A 57 -2.25 -6.85 -4.65
C ALA A 57 -2.61 -7.28 -3.21
N VAL A 58 -1.99 -6.67 -2.19
CA VAL A 58 -2.38 -6.87 -0.77
C VAL A 58 -3.87 -6.57 -0.57
N TYR A 59 -4.36 -5.51 -1.19
CA TYR A 59 -5.75 -5.07 -1.11
C TYR A 59 -6.65 -5.70 -2.17
N ARG A 60 -6.15 -6.69 -2.91
CA ARG A 60 -6.84 -7.38 -4.02
C ARG A 60 -7.32 -6.43 -5.11
N ILE A 61 -6.56 -5.38 -5.40
CA ILE A 61 -6.84 -4.46 -6.50
C ILE A 61 -5.81 -4.60 -7.60
N GLU A 62 -6.27 -4.49 -8.83
CA GLU A 62 -5.43 -4.44 -10.02
C GLU A 62 -4.85 -3.05 -10.23
N LEU A 63 -3.80 -2.96 -11.05
CA LEU A 63 -3.07 -1.71 -11.25
C LEU A 63 -3.95 -0.59 -11.85
N TRP A 64 -4.85 -0.92 -12.78
CA TRP A 64 -5.78 0.07 -13.34
C TRP A 64 -6.80 0.56 -12.30
N GLN A 65 -7.24 -0.31 -11.38
CA GLN A 65 -8.13 0.05 -10.27
C GLN A 65 -7.43 0.97 -9.28
N PHE A 66 -6.15 0.70 -8.99
CA PHE A 66 -5.32 1.56 -8.16
C PHE A 66 -5.19 2.99 -8.73
N PHE A 67 -5.09 3.11 -10.06
CA PHE A 67 -5.02 4.42 -10.72
C PHE A 67 -6.38 5.08 -10.93
N HIS A 68 -7.50 4.37 -10.77
CA HIS A 68 -8.84 4.94 -10.81
C HIS A 68 -9.03 6.04 -9.74
N PRO A 69 -9.75 7.15 -10.01
CA PRO A 69 -9.97 8.21 -9.01
C PRO A 69 -10.62 7.71 -7.71
N ASN A 70 -11.49 6.71 -7.82
CA ASN A 70 -12.15 6.05 -6.69
C ASN A 70 -11.55 4.66 -6.39
N PHE A 71 -10.22 4.57 -6.27
CA PHE A 71 -9.52 3.29 -6.05
C PHE A 71 -9.94 2.56 -4.77
N LEU A 72 -10.38 3.30 -3.73
CA LEU A 72 -10.84 2.70 -2.46
C LEU A 72 -12.06 1.81 -2.63
N ALA A 73 -12.96 2.12 -3.57
CA ALA A 73 -14.16 1.32 -3.83
C ALA A 73 -13.84 -0.10 -4.32
N TYR A 74 -12.65 -0.33 -4.89
CA TYR A 74 -12.22 -1.65 -5.35
C TYR A 74 -11.51 -2.45 -4.25
N ALA A 75 -11.00 -1.77 -3.23
CA ALA A 75 -10.10 -2.35 -2.26
C ALA A 75 -10.83 -3.26 -1.27
N LYS A 76 -10.17 -4.36 -0.91
CA LYS A 76 -10.65 -5.33 0.09
C LYS A 76 -9.65 -5.43 1.22
N CYS A 77 -10.16 -5.56 2.44
CA CYS A 77 -9.31 -5.71 3.62
C CYS A 77 -8.43 -6.97 3.49
N PRO A 78 -7.10 -6.85 3.54
CA PRO A 78 -6.22 -8.01 3.59
C PRO A 78 -6.45 -8.78 4.89
N ARG A 79 -6.44 -10.11 4.81
CA ARG A 79 -6.42 -10.98 6.01
C ARG A 79 -5.01 -10.97 6.59
N VAL A 80 -4.61 -9.87 7.22
CA VAL A 80 -3.41 -9.84 8.04
C VAL A 80 -3.81 -10.39 9.40
N GLY A 81 -3.11 -11.42 9.88
CA GLY A 81 -3.39 -12.01 11.18
C GLY A 81 -3.23 -10.96 12.27
N ARG A 82 -4.34 -10.30 12.66
CA ARG A 82 -4.35 -9.41 13.82
C ARG A 82 -3.94 -10.26 15.02
N LYS A 83 -2.74 -10.04 15.56
CA LYS A 83 -2.56 -10.32 16.99
C LYS A 83 -3.46 -9.31 17.70
N PRO A 84 -4.42 -9.74 18.53
CA PRO A 84 -5.10 -8.80 19.41
C PRO A 84 -4.02 -8.08 20.22
N GLY A 85 -4.12 -6.76 20.29
CA GLY A 85 -3.14 -5.91 20.94
C GLY A 85 -2.81 -6.39 22.36
N GLY A 86 -1.52 -6.37 22.70
CA GLY A 86 -1.05 -6.42 24.07
C GLY A 86 -1.04 -5.03 24.70
#